data_AF-A0A9D2MC29-F1
#
_entry.id   AF-A0A9D2MC29-F1
#
_cell.length_a   1.000
_cell.length_b   1.000
_cell.length_c   1.000
_cell.angle_alpha   90.00
_cell.angle_beta   90.00
_cell.angle_gamma   90.00
#
_symmetry.space_group_name_H-M   'P 1'
#
loop_
_entity.id
_entity.type
_entity.pdbx_description
1 polymer ?
#
loop_
_entity_poly.entity_id
_entity_poly.type
_entity_poly.pdbx_seq_one_letter_code
_entity_poly.pdbx_strand_id
1 'polypeptide(L)'
;VGNIMPMCQDRRGEFKDMQYLDTHLVELHYSMPLNEIIYDFFDALKANTKGYASLDYEVEGYRPSELVKVDLLLNGDQVDALSFIAHKDKAYKRARRICEKLKENIPRQLFEVPIQAAIGGKIIARETVKAMRKDVLAKCYGGDITRKKKLLEKQKEGKKKMRSLGSVQLPTEAFMAVLKLDEE
;
A
#
# COMPACT_ATOMS: atom_id res chain seq x y z
N VAL A 1 -5.82 -6.40 29.62
CA VAL A 1 -4.82 -7.38 29.13
C VAL A 1 -5.27 -8.08 27.84
N GLY A 2 -6.47 -8.69 27.78
CA GLY A 2 -6.90 -9.52 26.64
C GLY A 2 -6.86 -8.90 25.24
N ASN A 3 -7.02 -7.58 25.09
CA ASN A 3 -6.94 -6.92 23.77
C ASN A 3 -5.50 -6.54 23.37
N ILE A 4 -4.58 -6.44 24.34
CA ILE A 4 -3.19 -6.01 24.11
C ILE A 4 -2.34 -7.20 23.62
N MET A 5 -2.56 -8.39 24.18
CA MET A 5 -1.75 -9.57 23.85
C MET A 5 -1.85 -9.97 22.36
N PRO A 6 -3.05 -10.04 21.74
CA PRO A 6 -3.18 -10.30 20.31
C PRO A 6 -2.54 -9.21 19.46
N MET A 7 -2.67 -7.95 19.86
CA MET A 7 -2.05 -6.81 19.16
C MET A 7 -0.52 -6.93 19.12
N CYS A 8 0.10 -7.30 20.26
CA CYS A 8 1.54 -7.55 20.31
C CYS A 8 1.94 -8.76 19.44
N GLN A 9 1.14 -9.83 19.45
CA GLN A 9 1.41 -11.03 18.65
C GLN A 9 1.31 -10.77 17.14
N ASP A 10 0.30 -10.02 16.68
CA ASP A 10 0.15 -9.63 15.26
C ASP A 10 1.32 -8.79 14.76
N ARG A 11 2.00 -8.09 15.68
CA ARG A 11 3.21 -7.30 15.44
C ARG A 11 4.50 -8.09 15.69
N ARG A 12 4.41 -9.42 15.70
CA ARG A 12 5.55 -10.35 15.86
C ARG A 12 6.24 -10.21 17.21
N GLY A 13 5.48 -9.83 18.24
CA GLY A 13 5.98 -9.73 19.60
C GLY A 13 6.08 -11.09 20.27
N GLU A 14 7.25 -11.37 20.82
CA GLU A 14 7.48 -12.51 21.71
C GLU A 14 7.11 -12.11 23.13
N PHE A 15 6.16 -12.81 23.72
CA PHE A 15 5.83 -12.66 25.13
C PHE A 15 7.01 -13.15 25.98
N LYS A 16 7.47 -12.33 26.91
CA LYS A 16 8.52 -12.69 27.87
C LYS A 16 7.95 -12.96 29.24
N ASP A 17 7.25 -11.97 29.81
CA ASP A 17 6.73 -12.07 31.18
C ASP A 17 5.46 -11.23 31.37
N MET A 18 4.69 -11.58 32.38
CA MET A 18 3.55 -10.81 32.86
C MET A 18 3.57 -10.77 34.38
N GLN A 19 3.62 -9.56 34.94
CA GLN A 19 3.63 -9.35 36.37
C GLN A 19 2.38 -8.59 36.81
N TYR A 20 1.70 -9.13 37.81
CA TYR A 20 0.57 -8.47 38.46
C TYR A 20 1.12 -7.65 39.62
N LEU A 21 1.16 -6.33 39.44
CA LEU A 21 1.59 -5.40 40.48
C LEU A 21 0.47 -5.14 41.50
N ASP A 22 -0.78 -5.15 41.03
CA ASP A 22 -1.99 -5.04 41.85
C ASP A 22 -3.19 -5.71 41.13
N THR A 23 -4.35 -5.72 41.77
CA THR A 23 -5.63 -6.24 41.24
C THR A 23 -6.04 -5.55 39.92
N HIS A 24 -5.61 -4.30 39.72
CA HIS A 24 -5.95 -3.49 38.55
C HIS A 24 -4.76 -3.14 37.65
N LEU A 25 -3.53 -3.44 38.07
CA LEU A 25 -2.31 -3.05 37.38
C LEU A 25 -1.51 -4.28 36.95
N VAL A 26 -1.26 -4.38 35.65
CA VAL A 26 -0.52 -5.50 35.04
C VAL A 26 0.59 -4.94 34.18
N GLU A 27 1.79 -5.43 34.40
CA GLU A 27 2.96 -5.15 33.58
C GLU A 27 3.18 -6.28 32.57
N LEU A 28 3.44 -5.92 31.32
CA LEU A 28 3.61 -6.87 30.22
C LEU A 28 4.96 -6.65 29.57
N HIS A 29 5.78 -7.69 29.55
CA HIS A 29 7.12 -7.65 28.96
C HIS A 29 7.08 -8.38 27.62
N TYR A 30 7.35 -7.64 26.55
CA TYR A 30 7.40 -8.18 25.19
C TYR A 30 8.70 -7.80 24.51
N SER A 31 9.28 -8.75 23.78
CA SER A 31 10.37 -8.50 22.83
C SER A 31 9.76 -8.34 21.46
N MET A 32 9.86 -7.15 20.85
CA MET A 32 9.27 -6.86 19.55
C MET A 32 10.25 -6.17 18.61
N PRO A 33 10.10 -6.36 17.29
CA PRO A 33 10.85 -5.58 16.31
C PRO A 33 10.52 -4.09 16.40
N LEU A 34 11.54 -3.24 16.52
CA LEU A 34 11.38 -1.78 16.65
C LEU A 34 10.55 -1.17 15.50
N ASN A 35 10.69 -1.71 14.28
CA ASN A 35 9.93 -1.26 13.11
C ASN A 35 8.41 -1.43 13.24
N GLU A 36 7.92 -2.29 14.13
CA GLU A 36 6.49 -2.50 14.38
C GLU A 36 5.97 -1.63 15.53
N ILE A 37 6.87 -1.08 16.36
CA ILE A 37 6.57 -0.18 17.47
C ILE A 37 6.49 1.27 16.98
N ILE A 38 7.42 1.70 16.12
CA ILE A 38 7.50 3.11 15.68
C ILE A 38 6.24 3.54 14.90
N TYR A 39 5.58 2.62 14.21
CA TYR A 39 4.40 2.91 13.39
C TYR A 39 3.12 2.45 14.08
N ASP A 40 2.22 3.38 14.42
CA ASP A 40 0.83 3.15 14.86
C ASP A 40 0.66 2.31 16.16
N PHE A 41 1.75 1.83 16.78
CA PHE A 41 1.64 1.04 18.00
C PHE A 41 1.12 1.85 19.19
N PHE A 42 1.61 3.09 19.35
CA PHE A 42 1.20 3.95 20.46
C PHE A 42 -0.28 4.31 20.37
N ASP A 43 -0.75 4.69 19.18
CA ASP A 43 -2.14 5.06 18.94
C ASP A 43 -3.07 3.85 19.10
N ALA A 44 -2.71 2.70 18.52
CA ALA A 44 -3.43 1.45 18.72
C ALA A 44 -3.48 1.02 20.20
N LEU A 45 -2.38 1.18 20.94
CA LEU A 45 -2.31 0.86 22.37
C LEU A 45 -3.26 1.77 23.17
N LYS A 46 -3.22 3.08 22.92
CA LYS A 46 -4.10 4.05 23.59
C LYS A 46 -5.56 3.81 23.25
N ALA A 47 -5.90 3.51 21.99
CA ALA A 47 -7.26 3.22 21.56
C ALA A 47 -7.81 1.95 22.24
N ASN A 48 -7.04 0.85 22.23
CA ASN A 48 -7.45 -0.42 22.83
C ASN A 48 -7.59 -0.38 24.35
N THR A 49 -6.90 0.58 24.99
CA THR A 49 -6.86 0.72 26.45
C THR A 49 -7.59 1.94 26.94
N LYS A 50 -8.30 2.69 26.08
CA LYS A 50 -8.95 3.97 26.42
C LYS A 50 -8.00 4.96 27.12
N GLY A 51 -6.71 4.90 26.77
CA GLY A 51 -5.68 5.79 27.29
C GLY A 51 -4.93 5.29 28.54
N TYR A 52 -5.38 4.20 29.18
CA TYR A 52 -4.85 3.74 30.47
C TYR A 52 -3.48 3.06 30.39
N ALA A 53 -3.05 2.55 29.23
CA ALA A 53 -1.74 1.93 29.11
C ALA A 53 -0.63 2.95 28.86
N SER A 54 0.52 2.72 29.48
CA SER A 54 1.80 3.34 29.16
C SER A 54 2.69 2.34 28.41
N LEU A 55 3.66 2.86 27.67
CA LEU A 55 4.66 2.09 26.95
C LEU A 55 6.03 2.66 27.28
N ASP A 56 6.94 1.78 27.62
CA ASP A 56 8.37 2.05 27.68
C ASP A 56 9.09 0.95 26.89
N TYR A 57 10.20 1.28 26.22
CA TYR A 57 10.98 0.31 25.46
C TYR A 57 12.47 0.62 25.52
N GLU A 58 13.25 -0.45 25.62
CA GLU A 58 14.71 -0.40 25.52
C GLU A 58 15.16 -1.23 24.31
N VAL A 59 16.24 -0.80 23.67
CA VAL A 59 16.79 -1.51 22.50
C VAL A 59 17.62 -2.70 22.97
N GLU A 60 17.06 -3.90 22.82
CA GLU A 60 17.71 -5.16 23.24
C GLU A 60 18.85 -5.61 22.30
N GLY A 61 18.85 -5.15 21.04
CA GLY A 61 19.89 -5.43 20.04
C GLY A 61 19.36 -5.79 18.65
N TYR A 62 20.26 -6.17 17.73
CA TYR A 62 19.90 -6.58 16.37
C TYR A 62 19.66 -8.09 16.28
N ARG A 63 18.58 -8.48 15.59
CA ARG A 63 18.25 -9.88 15.32
C ARG A 63 18.00 -10.11 13.82
N PRO A 64 18.35 -11.29 13.28
CA PRO A 64 18.02 -11.64 11.90
C PRO A 64 16.50 -11.76 11.73
N SER A 65 15.96 -11.26 10.61
CA SER A 65 14.54 -11.34 10.26
C SER A 65 14.38 -11.46 8.74
N GLU A 66 13.32 -12.13 8.27
CA GLU A 66 13.00 -12.22 6.84
C GLU A 66 12.38 -10.91 6.30
N LEU A 67 13.24 -9.97 5.96
CA LEU A 67 12.85 -8.68 5.38
C LEU A 67 12.94 -8.73 3.85
N VAL A 68 11.96 -8.11 3.20
CA VAL A 68 11.89 -7.94 1.75
C VAL A 68 11.73 -6.47 1.40
N LYS A 69 12.47 -6.03 0.37
CA LYS A 69 12.27 -4.71 -0.24
C LYS A 69 11.11 -4.81 -1.23
N VAL A 70 10.12 -3.95 -1.06
CA VAL A 70 8.99 -3.78 -1.97
C VAL A 70 9.21 -2.51 -2.77
N ASP A 71 9.41 -2.67 -4.07
CA ASP A 71 9.55 -1.57 -5.03
C ASP A 71 8.18 -1.28 -5.66
N LEU A 72 7.82 0.01 -5.77
CA LEU A 72 6.59 0.45 -6.42
C LEU A 72 6.89 0.99 -7.82
N LEU A 73 6.10 0.55 -8.80
CA LEU A 73 6.25 0.91 -10.20
C LEU A 73 4.95 1.55 -10.73
N LEU A 74 5.08 2.70 -11.37
CA LEU A 74 4.00 3.41 -12.07
C LEU A 74 4.30 3.41 -13.56
N ASN A 75 3.43 2.79 -14.36
CA ASN A 75 3.63 2.62 -15.80
C ASN A 75 4.96 1.95 -16.20
N GLY A 76 5.57 1.18 -15.28
CA GLY A 76 6.88 0.54 -15.47
C GLY A 76 8.05 1.34 -14.92
N ASP A 77 7.84 2.61 -14.57
CA ASP A 77 8.86 3.45 -13.94
C ASP A 77 8.84 3.26 -12.43
N GLN A 78 10.02 3.02 -11.84
CA GLN A 78 10.16 2.84 -10.40
C GLN A 78 10.01 4.18 -9.68
N VAL A 79 9.24 4.17 -8.59
CA VAL A 79 9.03 5.30 -7.70
C VAL A 79 9.71 5.02 -6.37
N ASP A 80 10.97 5.44 -6.25
CA ASP A 80 11.79 5.17 -5.07
C ASP A 80 11.20 5.78 -3.80
N ALA A 81 10.55 6.94 -3.90
CA ALA A 81 9.93 7.63 -2.76
C ALA A 81 8.84 6.83 -2.04
N LEU A 82 8.24 5.82 -2.71
CA LEU A 82 7.21 4.97 -2.13
C LEU A 82 7.71 3.56 -1.81
N SER A 83 8.96 3.24 -2.16
CA SER A 83 9.50 1.91 -1.94
C SER A 83 9.84 1.71 -0.46
N PHE A 84 9.49 0.56 0.11
CA PHE A 84 9.62 0.31 1.55
C PHE A 84 10.14 -1.10 1.84
N ILE A 85 10.66 -1.29 3.06
CA ILE A 85 11.09 -2.59 3.57
C ILE A 85 10.02 -3.10 4.53
N ALA A 86 9.61 -4.34 4.36
CA ALA A 86 8.65 -5.00 5.25
C ALA A 86 9.04 -6.45 5.50
N HIS A 87 8.44 -7.05 6.54
CA HIS A 87 8.50 -8.49 6.71
C HIS A 87 7.77 -9.20 5.57
N LYS A 88 8.33 -10.32 5.11
CA LYS A 88 7.80 -11.10 3.97
C LYS A 88 6.30 -11.40 4.06
N ASP A 89 5.81 -11.76 5.25
CA ASP A 89 4.39 -12.10 5.46
C ASP A 89 3.45 -10.89 5.37
N LYS A 90 3.92 -9.71 5.78
CA LYS A 90 3.13 -8.47 5.75
C LYS A 90 3.25 -7.72 4.41
N ALA A 91 4.32 -7.98 3.66
CA ALA A 91 4.64 -7.27 2.43
C ALA A 91 3.50 -7.29 1.41
N TYR A 92 2.87 -8.46 1.18
CA TYR A 92 1.78 -8.57 0.20
C TYR A 92 0.56 -7.71 0.57
N LYS A 93 0.09 -7.81 1.83
CA LYS A 93 -1.08 -7.05 2.30
C LYS A 93 -0.85 -5.54 2.20
N ARG A 94 0.32 -5.09 2.67
CA ARG A 94 0.70 -3.66 2.63
C ARG A 94 0.85 -3.15 1.21
N ALA A 95 1.56 -3.89 0.35
CA ALA A 95 1.74 -3.54 -1.06
C ALA A 95 0.40 -3.42 -1.81
N ARG A 96 -0.55 -4.33 -1.54
CA ARG A 96 -1.88 -4.29 -2.14
C ARG A 96 -2.66 -3.05 -1.70
N ARG A 97 -2.70 -2.74 -0.40
CA ARG A 97 -3.39 -1.56 0.15
C ARG A 97 -2.85 -0.27 -0.48
N ILE A 98 -1.53 -0.16 -0.64
CA ILE A 98 -0.89 0.98 -1.30
C ILE A 98 -1.29 1.07 -2.78
N CYS A 99 -1.29 -0.05 -3.52
CA CYS A 99 -1.70 -0.07 -4.93
C CYS A 99 -3.17 0.34 -5.12
N GLU A 100 -4.07 -0.13 -4.25
CA GLU A 100 -5.49 0.22 -4.27
C GLU A 100 -5.68 1.72 -4.01
N LYS A 101 -4.93 2.30 -3.06
CA LYS A 101 -5.04 3.72 -2.76
C LYS A 101 -4.45 4.63 -3.83
N LEU A 102 -3.33 4.23 -4.42
CA LEU A 102 -2.77 4.94 -5.57
C LEU A 102 -3.76 4.96 -6.74
N LYS A 103 -4.51 3.88 -6.96
CA LYS A 103 -5.53 3.83 -8.02
C LYS A 103 -6.68 4.82 -7.77
N GLU A 104 -7.07 5.03 -6.53
CA GLU A 104 -8.13 5.99 -6.16
C GLU A 104 -7.67 7.44 -6.34
N ASN A 105 -6.40 7.75 -6.01
CA ASN A 105 -5.90 9.12 -6.01
C ASN A 105 -5.22 9.55 -7.32
N ILE A 106 -4.79 8.60 -8.16
CA ILE A 106 -4.20 8.94 -9.45
C ILE A 106 -5.32 9.31 -10.44
N PRO A 107 -5.28 10.51 -11.04
CA PRO A 107 -6.29 10.93 -12.00
C PRO A 107 -6.28 10.05 -13.24
N ARG A 108 -7.47 9.78 -13.77
CA ARG A 108 -7.62 8.96 -14.98
C ARG A 108 -7.03 9.67 -16.19
N GLN A 109 -6.11 8.99 -16.87
CA GLN A 109 -5.50 9.48 -18.10
C GLN A 109 -6.19 8.92 -19.36
N LEU A 110 -5.78 9.38 -20.55
CA LEU A 110 -6.30 8.86 -21.82
C LEU A 110 -5.84 7.42 -22.12
N PHE A 111 -4.83 6.92 -21.42
CA PHE A 111 -4.34 5.55 -21.49
C PHE A 111 -4.46 4.84 -20.13
N GLU A 112 -4.26 3.53 -20.13
CA GLU A 112 -4.32 2.72 -18.92
C GLU A 112 -2.99 2.79 -18.18
N VAL A 113 -3.02 3.24 -16.93
CA VAL A 113 -1.83 3.34 -16.07
C VAL A 113 -1.79 2.11 -15.15
N PRO A 114 -0.85 1.18 -15.37
CA PRO A 114 -0.64 0.09 -14.44
C PRO A 114 0.15 0.59 -13.21
N ILE A 115 -0.35 0.26 -12.04
CA ILE A 115 0.31 0.48 -10.74
C ILE A 115 0.73 -0.91 -10.26
N GLN A 116 2.01 -1.09 -9.96
CA GLN A 116 2.55 -2.40 -9.63
C GLN A 116 3.43 -2.29 -8.38
N ALA A 117 3.42 -3.33 -7.56
CA ALA A 117 4.40 -3.53 -6.52
C ALA A 117 5.20 -4.80 -6.84
N ALA A 118 6.51 -4.74 -6.70
CA ALA A 118 7.42 -5.83 -7.01
C ALA A 118 8.37 -6.12 -5.83
N ILE A 119 8.75 -7.38 -5.69
CA ILE A 119 9.82 -7.81 -4.79
C ILE A 119 10.88 -8.47 -5.66
N GLY A 120 12.09 -7.89 -5.71
CA GLY A 120 13.19 -8.42 -6.52
C GLY A 120 12.82 -8.63 -8.00
N GLY A 121 12.03 -7.71 -8.57
CA GLY A 121 11.54 -7.78 -9.96
C GLY A 121 10.29 -8.64 -10.18
N LYS A 122 9.89 -9.48 -9.21
CA LYS A 122 8.63 -10.22 -9.29
C LYS A 122 7.47 -9.35 -8.84
N ILE A 123 6.50 -9.11 -9.72
CA ILE A 123 5.27 -8.35 -9.41
C ILE A 123 4.41 -9.17 -8.43
N ILE A 124 4.12 -8.60 -7.26
CA ILE A 124 3.29 -9.21 -6.22
C ILE A 124 1.86 -8.69 -6.22
N ALA A 125 1.67 -7.40 -6.51
CA ALA A 125 0.37 -6.74 -6.55
C ALA A 125 0.32 -5.84 -7.79
N ARG A 126 -0.86 -5.77 -8.41
CA ARG A 126 -1.09 -4.94 -9.59
C ARG A 126 -2.49 -4.38 -9.58
N GLU A 127 -2.57 -3.06 -9.68
CA GLU A 127 -3.82 -2.34 -9.95
C GLU A 127 -3.70 -1.58 -11.27
N THR A 128 -4.83 -1.18 -11.85
CA THR A 128 -4.83 -0.43 -13.10
C THR A 128 -5.86 0.67 -13.07
N VAL A 129 -5.40 1.91 -13.30
CA VAL A 129 -6.27 3.07 -13.47
C VAL A 129 -6.87 3.00 -14.87
N LYS A 130 -8.20 2.94 -14.93
CA LYS A 130 -8.92 2.81 -16.21
C LYS A 130 -8.75 4.08 -17.03
N ALA A 131 -8.39 3.90 -18.30
CA ALA A 131 -8.31 4.99 -19.26
C ALA A 131 -9.66 5.70 -19.42
N MET A 132 -9.63 7.02 -19.58
CA MET A 132 -10.76 7.77 -20.11
C MET A 132 -10.96 7.41 -21.59
N ARG A 133 -12.21 7.21 -22.01
CA ARG A 133 -12.57 6.88 -23.38
C ARG A 133 -13.59 7.89 -23.88
N LYS A 134 -13.25 8.56 -24.98
CA LYS A 134 -14.23 9.30 -25.77
C LYS A 134 -15.06 8.31 -26.57
N ASP A 135 -16.38 8.48 -26.58
CA ASP A 135 -17.24 7.72 -27.48
C ASP A 135 -17.04 8.23 -28.92
N VAL A 136 -16.23 7.48 -29.68
CA VAL A 136 -15.95 7.77 -31.09
C VAL A 136 -17.11 7.39 -32.00
N LEU A 137 -18.08 6.60 -31.50
CA LEU A 137 -19.18 6.07 -32.29
C LEU A 137 -20.45 6.94 -32.21
N ALA A 138 -20.48 7.95 -31.34
CA ALA A 138 -21.66 8.79 -31.09
C ALA A 138 -22.28 9.43 -32.36
N LYS A 139 -21.48 9.69 -33.41
CA LYS A 139 -21.95 10.25 -34.70
C LYS A 139 -22.16 9.20 -35.81
N CYS A 140 -22.06 7.91 -35.48
CA CYS A 140 -22.24 6.81 -36.43
C CYS A 140 -23.68 6.30 -36.38
N TYR A 141 -24.56 6.90 -37.20
CA TYR A 141 -25.98 6.54 -37.25
C TYR A 141 -26.31 5.35 -38.18
N GLY A 142 -25.31 4.80 -38.87
CA GLY A 142 -25.48 3.73 -39.86
C GLY A 142 -25.01 2.34 -39.40
N GLY A 143 -25.43 1.32 -40.15
CA GLY A 143 -25.01 -0.08 -40.00
C GLY A 143 -23.62 -0.39 -40.57
N ASP A 144 -22.91 0.60 -41.13
CA ASP A 144 -21.58 0.39 -41.70
C ASP A 144 -20.53 0.04 -40.62
N ILE A 145 -20.25 -1.25 -40.51
CA ILE A 145 -19.28 -1.83 -39.59
C ILE A 145 -17.86 -1.36 -39.92
N THR A 146 -17.54 -1.09 -41.19
CA THR A 146 -16.18 -0.71 -41.60
C THR A 146 -15.79 0.66 -41.03
N ARG A 147 -16.72 1.64 -41.07
CA ARG A 147 -16.53 2.96 -40.46
C ARG A 147 -16.35 2.90 -38.95
N LYS A 148 -17.13 2.08 -38.25
CA LYS A 148 -16.99 1.88 -36.79
C LYS A 148 -15.63 1.27 -36.44
N LYS A 149 -15.19 0.23 -37.16
CA LYS A 149 -13.88 -0.41 -36.96
C LYS A 149 -12.72 0.56 -37.15
N LYS A 150 -12.74 1.36 -38.23
CA LYS A 150 -11.69 2.35 -38.52
C LYS A 150 -11.52 3.38 -37.40
N LEU A 151 -12.61 3.82 -36.77
CA LEU A 151 -12.55 4.77 -35.64
C LEU A 151 -11.99 4.11 -34.36
N LEU A 152 -12.38 2.86 -34.10
CA LEU A 152 -11.88 2.10 -32.95
C LEU A 152 -10.39 1.77 -33.09
N GLU A 153 -9.92 1.42 -34.28
CA GLU A 153 -8.50 1.17 -34.56
C GLU A 153 -7.65 2.41 -34.35
N LYS A 154 -8.07 3.57 -34.89
CA LYS A 154 -7.41 4.85 -34.62
C LYS A 154 -7.32 5.18 -33.14
N GLN A 155 -8.40 4.92 -32.39
CA GLN A 155 -8.40 5.14 -30.94
C GLN A 155 -7.45 4.20 -30.20
N LYS A 156 -7.38 2.92 -30.60
CA LYS A 156 -6.47 1.93 -30.02
C LYS A 156 -5.01 2.29 -30.26
N GLU A 157 -4.66 2.65 -31.49
CA GLU A 157 -3.30 3.06 -31.86
C GLU A 157 -2.87 4.33 -31.12
N GLY A 158 -3.76 5.33 -31.06
CA GLY A 158 -3.50 6.55 -30.30
C GLY A 158 -3.23 6.27 -28.82
N LYS A 159 -4.03 5.40 -28.18
CA LYS A 159 -3.82 4.99 -26.79
C LYS A 159 -2.51 4.20 -26.60
N LYS A 160 -2.16 3.32 -27.54
CA LYS A 160 -0.90 2.55 -27.50
C LYS A 160 0.31 3.49 -27.56
N LYS A 161 0.29 4.47 -28.46
CA LYS A 161 1.35 5.48 -28.60
C LYS A 161 1.45 6.39 -27.36
N MET A 162 0.31 6.78 -26.78
CA MET A 162 0.29 7.56 -25.53
C MET A 162 0.86 6.76 -24.35
N ARG A 163 0.62 5.45 -24.29
CA ARG A 163 1.16 4.61 -23.21
C ARG A 163 2.70 4.52 -23.24
N SER A 164 3.29 4.38 -24.42
CA SER A 164 4.75 4.23 -24.56
C SER A 164 5.52 5.52 -24.31
N LEU A 165 4.89 6.68 -24.54
CA LEU A 165 5.52 8.00 -24.39
C LEU A 165 5.08 8.72 -23.10
N GLY A 166 4.00 8.27 -22.46
CA GLY A 166 3.42 8.92 -21.30
C GLY A 166 4.18 8.59 -20.03
N SER A 167 4.90 9.56 -19.50
CA SER A 167 5.33 9.53 -18.10
C SER A 167 4.15 9.90 -17.21
N VAL A 168 3.98 9.19 -16.10
CA VAL A 168 2.92 9.46 -15.12
C VAL A 168 3.57 10.17 -13.94
N GLN A 169 3.31 11.46 -13.82
CA GLN A 169 3.71 12.19 -12.62
C GLN A 169 2.76 11.87 -11.48
N LEU A 170 3.32 11.58 -10.31
CA LEU A 170 2.55 11.35 -9.10
C LEU A 170 2.13 12.70 -8.50
N PRO A 171 0.83 12.99 -8.35
CA PRO A 171 0.39 14.20 -7.66
C PRO A 171 0.80 14.17 -6.18
N THR A 172 1.13 15.34 -5.63
CA THR A 172 1.47 15.48 -4.20
C THR A 172 0.35 14.97 -3.28
N GLU A 173 -0.91 15.19 -3.67
CA GLU A 173 -2.08 14.70 -2.92
C GLU A 173 -2.11 13.17 -2.84
N ALA A 174 -1.81 12.49 -3.94
CA ALA A 174 -1.77 11.03 -3.99
C ALA A 174 -0.64 10.48 -3.12
N PHE A 175 0.51 11.16 -3.07
CA PHE A 175 1.61 10.80 -2.19
C PHE A 175 1.22 10.94 -0.71
N MET A 176 0.64 12.09 -0.33
CA MET A 176 0.18 12.34 1.04
C MET A 176 -0.90 11.35 1.48
N ALA A 177 -1.83 10.99 0.58
CA ALA A 177 -2.88 10.02 0.87
C ALA A 177 -2.34 8.60 1.13
N VAL A 178 -1.22 8.23 0.52
CA VAL A 178 -0.57 6.93 0.75
C VAL A 178 0.19 6.92 2.08
N LEU A 179 0.81 8.05 2.47
CA LEU A 179 1.51 8.14 3.76
C LEU A 179 0.55 8.07 4.95
N LYS A 180 -0.61 8.73 4.86
CA LYS A 180 -1.66 8.70 5.90
C LYS A 180 -2.28 7.31 6.11
N LEU A 181 -2.12 6.43 5.13
CA LEU A 181 -2.68 5.08 5.15
C LEU A 181 -1.99 4.14 6.16
N ASP A 182 -0.80 4.54 6.63
CA ASP A 182 -0.08 3.85 7.70
C ASP A 182 -0.51 4.35 9.10
N GLU A 183 -1.41 5.35 9.19
CA GLU A 183 -1.98 5.90 10.45
C GLU A 183 -3.41 5.34 10.76
N GLU A 184 -4.00 4.51 9.87
CA GLU A 184 -5.31 3.84 10.04
C GLU A 184 -5.21 2.31 9.97
#